data_AF-A0A9P7GUM3-F1
#
_entry.id   AF-A0A9P7GUM3-F1
#
_cell.length_a   1.000
_cell.length_b   1.000
_cell.length_c   1.000
_cell.angle_alpha   90.00
_cell.angle_beta   90.00
_cell.angle_gamma   90.00
#
_symmetry.space_group_name_H-M   'P 1'
#
loop_
_entity.id
_entity.type
_entity.pdbx_description
1 polymer ?
#
loop_
_entity_poly.entity_id
_entity_poly.type
_entity_poly.pdbx_seq_one_letter_code
_entity_poly.pdbx_strand_id
1 'polypeptide(L)'
;MVVVTPGVDFIVHHVVRFSVPSGLFAISLRALSASYGYPLPTWALALGTALFIPIVFAIRIIYKSFDDKRQAAALGARLATQVQGKYPGNLDILAIMRRLWDTGYPADGLVELFKDGAEPIANMRILWSDMIFTAHPDHIKAILASDFDNYAKGERFHKTMFSVLGSGVFNSDGDMWKFHRSMTRPFFTRDRISDFELFDRHADTAIALIKQRMQSGHAIDFQDLMSRFTLDSASEFLFGHCVHSLTAGLPYPHNASYVPPDSSTPQANRANDFARAFLEAQEIIASRERFGWIWPLTEIMGDKTKEPMKIVNDYLDPIIQEAITKNKVKPISDEKKEVEDGETLIDHLVRQSSGKCVEISLELK
;
A
#
# COMPACT_ATOMS: atom_id res chain seq x y z
N MET A 1 -15.32 18.64 2.32
CA MET A 1 -14.44 18.13 1.24
C MET A 1 -15.34 17.32 0.31
N VAL A 2 -15.44 17.69 -0.97
CA VAL A 2 -16.35 17.01 -1.91
C VAL A 2 -15.93 15.54 -1.99
N VAL A 3 -16.82 14.63 -1.57
CA VAL A 3 -16.58 13.18 -1.51
C VAL A 3 -16.65 12.64 -2.94
N VAL A 4 -15.63 12.96 -3.74
CA VAL A 4 -15.43 12.31 -5.03
C VAL A 4 -14.71 11.00 -4.73
N THR A 5 -15.28 9.88 -5.17
CA THR A 5 -14.62 8.58 -5.05
C THR A 5 -13.32 8.59 -5.84
N PRO A 6 -12.30 7.78 -5.47
CA PRO A 6 -11.04 7.75 -6.19
C PRO A 6 -11.23 7.51 -7.70
N GLY A 7 -12.16 6.64 -8.07
CA GLY A 7 -12.45 6.37 -9.48
C GLY A 7 -13.09 7.53 -10.23
N VAL A 8 -14.01 8.28 -9.61
CA VAL A 8 -14.62 9.44 -10.25
C VAL A 8 -13.60 10.56 -10.40
N ASP A 9 -12.79 10.83 -9.38
CA ASP A 9 -11.72 11.85 -9.44
C ASP A 9 -10.73 11.52 -10.56
N PHE A 10 -10.30 10.26 -10.63
CA PHE A 10 -9.45 9.76 -11.68
C PHE A 10 -10.06 9.96 -13.08
N ILE A 11 -11.33 9.58 -13.28
CA ILE A 11 -12.02 9.74 -14.57
C ILE A 11 -12.13 11.22 -14.93
N VAL A 12 -12.59 12.08 -14.01
CA VAL A 12 -12.75 13.51 -14.26
C VAL A 12 -11.41 14.15 -14.64
N HIS A 13 -10.35 13.86 -13.88
CA HIS A 13 -9.02 14.40 -14.14
C HIS A 13 -8.51 13.99 -15.54
N HIS A 14 -8.68 12.72 -15.92
CA HIS A 14 -8.26 12.24 -17.24
C HIS A 14 -9.16 12.79 -18.36
N VAL A 15 -10.48 12.82 -18.17
CA VAL A 15 -11.43 13.40 -19.14
C VAL A 15 -11.11 14.86 -19.39
N VAL A 16 -10.89 15.68 -18.35
CA VAL A 16 -10.52 17.09 -18.51
C VAL A 16 -9.18 17.22 -19.24
N ARG A 17 -8.17 16.45 -18.82
CA ARG A 17 -6.83 16.44 -19.44
C ARG A 17 -6.86 16.10 -20.93
N PHE A 18 -7.74 15.20 -21.36
CA PHE A 18 -7.85 14.79 -22.76
C PHE A 18 -8.87 15.61 -23.57
N SER A 19 -9.91 16.13 -22.94
CA SER A 19 -10.97 16.90 -23.63
C SER A 19 -10.47 18.26 -24.11
N VAL A 20 -9.63 18.95 -23.33
CA VAL A 20 -9.10 20.28 -23.72
C VAL A 20 -8.25 20.21 -24.98
N PRO A 21 -7.21 19.35 -25.10
CA PRO A 21 -6.42 19.23 -26.33
C PRO A 21 -7.26 18.75 -27.52
N SER A 22 -8.20 17.83 -27.29
CA SER A 22 -9.08 17.32 -28.35
C SER A 22 -10.03 18.39 -28.88
N GLY A 23 -10.58 19.22 -27.99
CA GLY A 23 -11.42 20.37 -28.37
C GLY A 23 -10.62 21.42 -29.14
N LEU A 24 -9.40 21.75 -28.70
CA LEU A 24 -8.51 22.64 -29.43
C LEU A 24 -8.15 22.09 -30.81
N PHE A 25 -7.84 20.80 -30.91
CA PHE A 25 -7.59 20.12 -32.19
C PHE A 25 -8.78 20.24 -33.13
N ALA A 26 -10.01 19.99 -32.64
CA ALA A 26 -11.22 20.13 -33.44
C ALA A 26 -11.44 21.56 -33.93
N ILE A 27 -11.24 22.56 -33.07
CA ILE A 27 -11.36 23.98 -33.42
C ILE A 27 -10.31 24.37 -34.47
N SER A 28 -9.05 24.00 -34.25
CA SER A 28 -7.95 24.28 -35.17
C SER A 28 -8.15 23.61 -36.53
N LEU A 29 -8.56 22.34 -36.54
CA LEU A 29 -8.82 21.60 -37.79
C LEU A 29 -9.98 22.21 -38.57
N ARG A 30 -11.03 22.67 -37.88
CA ARG A 30 -12.16 23.37 -38.51
C ARG A 30 -11.77 24.74 -39.06
N ALA A 31 -10.98 25.52 -38.31
CA ALA A 31 -10.48 26.82 -38.77
C ALA A 31 -9.57 26.68 -39.99
N LEU A 32 -8.67 25.70 -39.98
CA LEU A 32 -7.76 25.40 -41.08
C LEU A 32 -8.53 24.96 -42.34
N SER A 33 -9.48 24.03 -42.17
CA SER A 33 -10.35 23.57 -43.25
C SER A 33 -11.14 24.72 -43.90
N ALA A 34 -11.63 25.67 -43.10
CA ALA A 34 -12.30 26.86 -43.60
C ALA A 34 -11.34 27.81 -44.34
N SER A 35 -10.10 27.99 -43.87
CA SER A 35 -9.13 28.89 -44.52
C SER A 35 -8.63 28.37 -45.87
N TYR A 36 -8.60 27.05 -46.07
CA TYR A 36 -8.24 26.42 -47.35
C TYR A 36 -9.43 26.22 -48.30
N GLY A 37 -10.65 26.63 -47.92
CA GLY A 37 -11.83 26.59 -48.79
C GLY A 37 -12.51 25.21 -48.93
N TYR A 38 -12.12 24.22 -48.11
CA TYR A 38 -12.69 22.87 -48.12
C TYR A 38 -13.28 22.53 -46.76
N PRO A 39 -14.54 22.91 -46.46
CA PRO A 39 -15.16 22.63 -45.16
C PRO A 39 -15.29 21.12 -44.95
N LEU A 40 -14.60 20.60 -43.94
CA LEU A 40 -14.67 19.18 -43.57
C LEU A 40 -16.09 18.87 -43.07
N PRO A 41 -16.68 17.74 -43.52
CA PRO A 41 -17.98 17.32 -43.01
C PRO A 41 -17.88 16.98 -41.52
N THR A 42 -18.97 17.18 -40.78
CA THR A 42 -19.02 17.01 -39.32
C THR A 42 -18.59 15.62 -38.86
N TRP A 43 -18.92 14.57 -39.62
CA TRP A 43 -18.50 13.20 -39.31
C TRP A 43 -16.97 13.03 -39.39
N ALA A 44 -16.29 13.72 -40.32
CA ALA A 44 -14.84 13.65 -40.46
C ALA A 44 -14.14 14.40 -39.32
N LEU A 45 -14.70 15.52 -38.89
CA LEU A 45 -14.25 16.25 -37.71
C LEU A 45 -14.43 15.43 -36.43
N ALA A 46 -15.59 14.78 -36.27
CA ALA A 46 -15.88 13.91 -35.14
C ALA A 46 -14.92 12.70 -35.10
N LEU A 47 -14.70 12.05 -36.24
CA LEU A 47 -13.76 10.94 -36.36
C LEU A 47 -12.32 11.37 -36.06
N GLY A 48 -11.87 12.49 -36.62
CA GLY A 48 -10.52 13.03 -36.36
C GLY A 48 -10.32 13.36 -34.87
N THR A 49 -11.33 13.94 -34.23
CA THR A 49 -11.30 14.24 -32.79
C THR A 49 -11.30 12.96 -31.94
N ALA A 50 -12.10 11.95 -32.30
CA ALA A 50 -12.13 10.67 -31.61
C ALA A 50 -10.81 9.90 -31.73
N LEU A 51 -10.13 9.97 -32.88
CA LEU A 51 -8.84 9.33 -33.12
C LEU A 51 -7.65 10.11 -32.55
N PHE A 52 -7.80 11.41 -32.27
CA PHE A 52 -6.73 12.26 -31.76
C PHE A 52 -6.10 11.69 -30.48
N ILE A 53 -6.91 11.29 -29.50
CA ILE A 53 -6.41 10.77 -28.22
C ILE A 53 -5.61 9.46 -28.42
N PRO A 54 -6.14 8.42 -29.12
CA PRO A 54 -5.36 7.23 -29.44
C PRO A 54 -4.06 7.50 -30.19
N ILE A 55 -4.08 8.43 -31.17
CA ILE A 55 -2.89 8.77 -31.97
C ILE A 55 -1.82 9.44 -31.09
N VAL A 56 -2.20 10.45 -30.30
CA VAL A 56 -1.29 11.13 -29.38
C VAL A 56 -0.72 10.14 -28.36
N PHE A 57 -1.54 9.23 -27.84
CA PHE A 57 -1.11 8.19 -26.93
C PHE A 57 -0.11 7.22 -27.58
N ALA A 58 -0.37 6.76 -28.80
CA ALA A 58 0.53 5.91 -29.57
C ALA A 58 1.88 6.61 -29.86
N ILE A 59 1.84 7.88 -30.29
CA ILE A 59 3.04 8.70 -30.49
C ILE A 59 3.83 8.81 -29.20
N ARG A 60 3.16 9.06 -28.06
CA ARG A 60 3.82 9.14 -26.76
C ARG A 60 4.49 7.83 -26.35
N ILE A 61 3.85 6.68 -26.61
CA ILE A 61 4.45 5.36 -26.33
C ILE A 61 5.68 5.13 -27.20
N ILE A 62 5.59 5.43 -28.50
CA ILE A 62 6.70 5.28 -29.45
C ILE A 62 7.85 6.19 -29.06
N TYR A 63 7.55 7.46 -28.77
CA TYR A 63 8.53 8.45 -28.31
C TYR A 63 9.22 7.99 -27.03
N LYS A 64 8.45 7.56 -26.02
CA LYS A 64 9.01 7.06 -24.76
C LYS A 64 9.91 5.84 -24.99
N SER A 65 9.48 4.88 -25.80
CA SER A 65 10.31 3.71 -26.15
C SER A 65 11.61 4.09 -26.86
N PHE A 66 11.56 5.06 -27.77
CA PHE A 66 12.75 5.59 -28.43
C PHE A 66 13.67 6.32 -27.45
N ASP A 67 13.11 7.18 -26.60
CA ASP A 67 13.87 7.95 -25.62
C ASP A 67 14.51 7.05 -24.57
N ASP A 68 13.78 6.07 -24.03
CA ASP A 68 14.31 5.08 -23.08
C ASP A 68 15.50 4.30 -23.68
N LYS A 69 15.40 3.88 -24.96
CA LYS A 69 16.51 3.21 -25.68
C LYS A 69 17.71 4.14 -25.90
N ARG A 70 17.46 5.39 -26.27
CA ARG A 70 18.50 6.40 -26.49
C ARG A 70 19.24 6.70 -25.19
N GLN A 71 18.51 6.90 -24.09
CA GLN A 71 19.10 7.15 -22.77
C GLN A 71 19.89 5.93 -22.29
N ALA A 72 19.36 4.71 -22.44
CA ALA A 72 20.09 3.49 -22.11
C ALA A 72 21.41 3.39 -22.90
N ALA A 73 21.38 3.63 -24.22
CA ALA A 73 22.58 3.63 -25.04
C ALA A 73 23.60 4.71 -24.62
N ALA A 74 23.14 5.92 -24.27
CA ALA A 74 24.00 7.01 -23.79
C ALA A 74 24.70 6.66 -22.46
N LEU A 75 24.05 5.85 -21.62
CA LEU A 75 24.60 5.36 -20.35
C LEU A 75 25.42 4.06 -20.50
N GLY A 76 25.53 3.50 -21.71
CA GLY A 76 26.11 2.17 -21.91
C GLY A 76 25.33 1.04 -21.23
N ALA A 77 24.05 1.30 -20.90
CA ALA A 77 23.18 0.40 -20.18
C ALA A 77 22.31 -0.42 -21.14
N ARG A 78 21.82 -1.56 -20.64
CA ARG A 78 20.83 -2.41 -21.30
C ARG A 78 19.47 -2.25 -20.64
N LEU A 79 18.42 -2.28 -21.44
CA LEU A 79 17.05 -2.32 -20.91
C LEU A 79 16.74 -3.72 -20.37
N ALA A 80 15.96 -3.76 -19.28
CA ALA A 80 15.43 -5.01 -18.75
C ALA A 80 14.58 -5.75 -19.82
N THR A 81 14.69 -7.07 -19.85
CA THR A 81 13.93 -7.92 -20.75
C THR A 81 12.44 -7.71 -20.54
N GLN A 82 11.74 -7.32 -21.59
CA GLN A 82 10.29 -7.08 -21.52
C GLN A 82 9.53 -8.38 -21.70
N VAL A 83 8.63 -8.67 -20.78
CA VAL A 83 7.67 -9.78 -20.88
C VAL A 83 6.69 -9.46 -22.01
N GLN A 84 6.50 -10.40 -22.93
CA GLN A 84 5.57 -10.26 -24.05
C GLN A 84 4.27 -10.98 -23.73
N GLY A 85 3.23 -10.21 -23.41
CA GLY A 85 1.87 -10.71 -23.29
C GLY A 85 1.21 -10.92 -24.66
N LYS A 86 0.10 -11.65 -24.66
CA LYS A 86 -0.75 -11.92 -25.84
C LYS A 86 -1.63 -10.74 -26.23
N TYR A 87 -2.07 -9.95 -25.25
CA TYR A 87 -2.98 -8.82 -25.49
C TYR A 87 -2.25 -7.47 -25.39
N PRO A 88 -2.75 -6.41 -26.07
CA PRO A 88 -2.17 -5.08 -26.00
C PRO A 88 -1.99 -4.59 -24.57
N GLY A 89 -0.81 -4.05 -24.26
CA GLY A 89 -0.49 -3.56 -22.92
C GLY A 89 -0.35 -4.66 -21.86
N ASN A 90 -0.10 -5.92 -22.25
CA ASN A 90 0.09 -7.06 -21.36
C ASN A 90 -1.10 -7.29 -20.41
N LEU A 91 -2.33 -7.08 -20.92
CA LEU A 91 -3.57 -7.27 -20.17
C LEU A 91 -3.80 -8.72 -19.74
N ASP A 92 -3.32 -9.70 -20.52
CA ASP A 92 -3.31 -11.11 -20.12
C ASP A 92 -2.41 -11.36 -18.92
N ILE A 93 -1.23 -10.73 -18.87
CA ILE A 93 -0.31 -10.83 -17.73
C ILE A 93 -0.96 -10.24 -16.48
N LEU A 94 -1.61 -9.06 -16.59
CA LEU A 94 -2.35 -8.47 -15.47
C LEU A 94 -3.48 -9.40 -14.97
N ALA A 95 -4.21 -10.04 -15.89
CA ALA A 95 -5.26 -10.99 -15.52
C ALA A 95 -4.71 -12.25 -14.84
N ILE A 96 -3.58 -12.78 -15.32
CA ILE A 96 -2.87 -13.91 -14.69
C ILE A 96 -2.41 -13.53 -13.28
N MET A 97 -1.75 -12.37 -13.13
CA MET A 97 -1.27 -11.90 -11.82
C MET A 97 -2.41 -11.71 -10.82
N ARG A 98 -3.56 -11.19 -11.28
CA ARG A 98 -4.76 -11.10 -10.44
C ARG A 98 -5.26 -12.48 -10.00
N ARG A 99 -5.36 -13.44 -10.93
CA ARG A 99 -5.80 -14.80 -10.59
C ARG A 99 -4.85 -15.48 -9.61
N LEU A 100 -3.55 -15.33 -9.81
CA LEU A 100 -2.52 -15.91 -8.92
C LEU A 100 -2.52 -15.26 -7.55
N TRP A 101 -2.88 -13.98 -7.45
CA TRP A 101 -3.12 -13.34 -6.16
C TRP A 101 -4.32 -13.93 -5.44
N ASP A 102 -5.43 -14.14 -6.15
CA ASP A 102 -6.68 -14.63 -5.55
C ASP A 102 -6.63 -16.13 -5.18
N THR A 103 -5.82 -16.93 -5.88
CA THR A 103 -5.86 -18.41 -5.76
C THR A 103 -4.51 -19.11 -5.70
N GLY A 104 -3.40 -18.40 -5.92
CA GLY A 104 -2.06 -18.96 -5.93
C GLY A 104 -1.32 -18.80 -4.61
N TYR A 105 -0.08 -19.26 -4.58
CA TYR A 105 0.85 -19.06 -3.47
C TYR A 105 1.65 -17.76 -3.64
N PRO A 106 2.20 -17.20 -2.54
CA PRO A 106 3.10 -16.06 -2.62
C PRO A 106 4.24 -16.29 -3.62
N ALA A 107 4.47 -15.30 -4.48
CA ALA A 107 5.45 -15.31 -5.57
C ALA A 107 5.16 -16.24 -6.78
N ASP A 108 4.02 -16.94 -6.79
CA ASP A 108 3.54 -17.57 -8.03
C ASP A 108 3.43 -16.52 -9.15
N GLY A 109 3.76 -16.89 -10.38
CA GLY A 109 3.84 -15.96 -11.51
C GLY A 109 5.17 -15.22 -11.56
N LEU A 110 5.65 -14.68 -10.43
CA LEU A 110 6.92 -13.93 -10.38
C LEU A 110 8.13 -14.85 -10.56
N VAL A 111 8.11 -16.04 -9.98
CA VAL A 111 9.19 -17.01 -10.18
C VAL A 111 9.25 -17.47 -11.64
N GLU A 112 8.09 -17.65 -12.30
CA GLU A 112 8.04 -17.97 -13.74
C GLU A 112 8.68 -16.89 -14.62
N LEU A 113 8.63 -15.60 -14.22
CA LEU A 113 9.29 -14.52 -14.98
C LEU A 113 10.81 -14.73 -15.13
N PHE A 114 11.40 -15.50 -14.22
CA PHE A 114 12.83 -15.78 -14.17
C PHE A 114 13.17 -17.24 -14.56
N LYS A 115 12.19 -18.06 -14.94
CA LYS A 115 12.43 -19.42 -15.43
C LYS A 115 12.99 -19.38 -16.87
N ASP A 116 13.57 -20.48 -17.32
CA ASP A 116 14.08 -20.71 -18.70
C ASP A 116 15.36 -19.95 -19.12
N GLY A 117 16.25 -19.66 -18.16
CA GLY A 117 17.53 -18.98 -18.46
C GLY A 117 17.38 -17.48 -18.74
N ALA A 118 16.20 -16.93 -18.45
CA ALA A 118 15.97 -15.50 -18.39
C ALA A 118 16.88 -14.87 -17.32
N GLU A 119 17.33 -13.66 -17.58
CA GLU A 119 18.06 -12.88 -16.59
C GLU A 119 17.19 -12.67 -15.35
N PRO A 120 17.77 -12.55 -14.15
CA PRO A 120 17.03 -12.30 -12.91
C PRO A 120 16.54 -10.83 -12.85
N ILE A 121 16.11 -10.28 -13.99
CA ILE A 121 15.48 -8.98 -14.16
C ILE A 121 14.49 -9.06 -15.34
N ALA A 122 13.26 -8.63 -15.09
CA ALA A 122 12.20 -8.62 -16.09
C ALA A 122 11.32 -7.38 -15.93
N ASN A 123 10.88 -6.80 -17.04
CA ASN A 123 9.92 -5.71 -17.07
C ASN A 123 8.57 -6.24 -17.57
N MET A 124 7.56 -6.30 -16.69
CA MET A 124 6.23 -6.76 -17.07
C MET A 124 5.47 -5.77 -17.96
N ARG A 125 5.89 -4.50 -18.00
CA ARG A 125 5.32 -3.41 -18.79
C ARG A 125 3.77 -3.45 -18.91
N ILE A 126 3.07 -3.41 -17.78
CA ILE A 126 1.61 -3.45 -17.73
C ILE A 126 1.03 -2.10 -18.17
N LEU A 127 0.09 -2.11 -19.13
CA LEU A 127 -0.55 -0.93 -19.69
C LEU A 127 0.45 0.16 -20.13
N TRP A 128 1.53 -0.26 -20.79
CA TRP A 128 2.65 0.58 -21.25
C TRP A 128 3.40 1.34 -20.14
N SER A 129 3.11 1.04 -18.87
CA SER A 129 3.87 1.49 -17.70
C SER A 129 4.91 0.44 -17.32
N ASP A 130 6.15 0.87 -17.10
CA ASP A 130 7.20 -0.04 -16.65
C ASP A 130 6.93 -0.56 -15.23
N MET A 131 7.18 -1.85 -15.04
CA MET A 131 7.11 -2.53 -13.74
C MET A 131 8.21 -3.59 -13.73
N ILE A 132 9.35 -3.21 -13.17
CA ILE A 132 10.60 -3.98 -13.24
C ILE A 132 10.72 -4.81 -11.96
N PHE A 133 10.89 -6.11 -12.13
CA PHE A 133 11.19 -7.06 -11.08
C PHE A 133 12.64 -7.50 -11.22
N THR A 134 13.36 -7.58 -10.11
CA THR A 134 14.74 -8.06 -10.09
C THR A 134 14.96 -8.99 -8.92
N ALA A 135 15.61 -10.12 -9.19
CA ALA A 135 16.16 -11.04 -8.21
C ALA A 135 17.70 -10.99 -8.19
N HIS A 136 18.33 -10.11 -8.99
CA HIS A 136 19.78 -9.96 -9.01
C HIS A 136 20.28 -9.28 -7.71
N PRO A 137 21.23 -9.88 -6.98
CA PRO A 137 21.71 -9.34 -5.70
C PRO A 137 22.34 -7.95 -5.84
N ASP A 138 23.10 -7.69 -6.91
CA ASP A 138 23.71 -6.37 -7.12
C ASP A 138 22.67 -5.27 -7.38
N HIS A 139 21.57 -5.57 -8.07
CA HIS A 139 20.49 -4.60 -8.24
C HIS A 139 19.80 -4.33 -6.91
N ILE A 140 19.53 -5.38 -6.13
CA ILE A 140 18.93 -5.25 -4.79
C ILE A 140 19.83 -4.41 -3.87
N LYS A 141 21.15 -4.65 -3.91
CA LYS A 141 22.14 -3.87 -3.16
C LYS A 141 22.20 -2.42 -3.61
N ALA A 142 22.14 -2.15 -4.92
CA ALA A 142 22.05 -0.79 -5.45
C ALA A 142 20.82 -0.06 -4.93
N ILE A 143 19.63 -0.66 -5.09
CA ILE A 143 18.34 -0.07 -4.70
C ILE A 143 18.26 0.16 -3.19
N LEU A 144 18.68 -0.81 -2.37
CA LEU A 144 18.44 -0.79 -0.93
C LEU A 144 19.61 -0.24 -0.09
N ALA A 145 20.81 -0.08 -0.68
CA ALA A 145 21.99 0.31 0.08
C ALA A 145 22.93 1.26 -0.66
N SER A 146 23.58 0.83 -1.75
CA SER A 146 24.72 1.58 -2.31
C SER A 146 24.33 2.80 -3.14
N ASP A 147 23.09 2.86 -3.62
CA ASP A 147 22.56 3.97 -4.44
C ASP A 147 21.16 4.41 -3.97
N PHE A 148 20.88 4.24 -2.67
CA PHE A 148 19.55 4.42 -2.07
C PHE A 148 18.89 5.77 -2.40
N ASP A 149 19.65 6.86 -2.42
CA ASP A 149 19.10 8.21 -2.65
C ASP A 149 18.53 8.39 -4.07
N ASN A 150 18.90 7.53 -5.04
CA ASN A 150 18.34 7.54 -6.39
C ASN A 150 17.05 6.71 -6.53
N TYR A 151 16.63 5.97 -5.50
CA TYR A 151 15.43 5.13 -5.54
C TYR A 151 14.40 5.59 -4.50
N ALA A 152 13.41 6.35 -4.97
CA ALA A 152 12.24 6.73 -4.18
C ALA A 152 11.07 5.76 -4.40
N LYS A 153 10.17 5.63 -3.41
CA LYS A 153 8.88 4.95 -3.62
C LYS A 153 8.00 5.73 -4.58
N GLY A 154 8.03 7.06 -4.47
CA GLY A 154 7.43 8.00 -5.39
C GLY A 154 5.94 8.23 -5.17
N GLU A 155 5.41 9.25 -5.86
CA GLU A 155 4.05 9.77 -5.67
C GLU A 155 2.96 8.71 -5.91
N ARG A 156 3.18 7.78 -6.84
CA ARG A 156 2.22 6.70 -7.11
C ARG A 156 2.05 5.80 -5.90
N PHE A 157 3.16 5.39 -5.29
CA PHE A 157 3.14 4.54 -4.10
C PHE A 157 2.52 5.31 -2.93
N HIS A 158 2.94 6.55 -2.73
CA HIS A 158 2.39 7.44 -1.69
C HIS A 158 0.87 7.52 -1.76
N LYS A 159 0.30 7.89 -2.92
CA LYS A 159 -1.16 7.98 -3.13
C LYS A 159 -1.89 6.66 -2.92
N THR A 160 -1.26 5.55 -3.30
CA THR A 160 -1.87 4.22 -3.23
C THR A 160 -2.03 3.76 -1.78
N MET A 161 -1.02 4.03 -0.95
CA MET A 161 -0.96 3.61 0.45
C MET A 161 -1.50 4.67 1.43
N PHE A 162 -1.73 5.91 0.97
CA PHE A 162 -2.01 7.06 1.82
C PHE A 162 -3.18 6.86 2.79
N SER A 163 -4.27 6.22 2.34
CA SER A 163 -5.46 6.09 3.18
C SER A 163 -5.29 5.16 4.39
N VAL A 164 -4.20 4.40 4.46
CA VAL A 164 -3.90 3.46 5.55
C VAL A 164 -2.58 3.77 6.25
N LEU A 165 -1.55 4.19 5.50
CA LEU A 165 -0.20 4.45 6.03
C LEU A 165 0.10 5.95 6.23
N GLY A 166 -0.79 6.83 5.79
CA GLY A 166 -0.59 8.26 5.92
C GLY A 166 0.65 8.77 5.20
N SER A 167 1.33 9.72 5.84
CA SER A 167 2.64 10.22 5.43
C SER A 167 3.78 9.75 6.34
N GLY A 168 3.55 8.74 7.18
CA GLY A 168 4.54 8.22 8.13
C GLY A 168 5.73 7.50 7.48
N VAL A 169 6.63 6.95 8.32
CA VAL A 169 7.94 6.38 7.91
C VAL A 169 7.88 5.34 6.80
N PHE A 170 6.76 4.64 6.62
CA PHE A 170 6.60 3.65 5.56
C PHE A 170 6.18 4.25 4.21
N ASN A 171 5.56 5.43 4.21
CA ASN A 171 4.98 6.05 3.02
C ASN A 171 5.66 7.35 2.56
N SER A 172 6.59 7.92 3.34
CA SER A 172 7.39 9.08 2.90
C SER A 172 8.71 8.68 2.23
N ASP A 173 9.28 9.64 1.50
CA ASP A 173 10.62 9.59 0.88
C ASP A 173 11.45 10.82 1.33
N GLY A 174 12.76 10.82 1.04
CA GLY A 174 13.64 11.98 1.25
C GLY A 174 13.75 12.43 2.71
N ASP A 175 13.75 13.75 2.94
CA ASP A 175 13.98 14.34 4.26
C ASP A 175 12.86 14.02 5.25
N MET A 176 11.61 13.91 4.79
CA MET A 176 10.48 13.51 5.63
C MET A 176 10.68 12.09 6.16
N TRP A 177 11.11 11.16 5.30
CA TRP A 177 11.46 9.81 5.73
C TRP A 177 12.62 9.79 6.72
N LYS A 178 13.69 10.58 6.46
CA LYS A 178 14.84 10.69 7.38
C LYS A 178 14.38 11.22 8.75
N PHE A 179 13.50 12.21 8.77
CA PHE A 179 12.91 12.76 9.98
C PHE A 179 12.14 11.69 10.76
N HIS A 180 11.12 11.05 10.17
CA HIS A 180 10.37 10.00 10.87
C HIS A 180 11.25 8.85 11.33
N ARG A 181 12.18 8.37 10.48
CA ARG A 181 13.10 7.29 10.84
C ARG A 181 14.03 7.67 11.98
N SER A 182 14.51 8.92 12.03
CA SER A 182 15.35 9.40 13.13
C SER A 182 14.63 9.43 14.47
N MET A 183 13.32 9.71 14.47
CA MET A 183 12.48 9.67 15.67
C MET A 183 12.13 8.24 16.09
N THR A 184 11.80 7.36 15.15
CA THR A 184 11.33 6.00 15.44
C THR A 184 12.48 5.04 15.80
N ARG A 185 13.64 5.13 15.14
CA ARG A 185 14.74 4.17 15.30
C ARG A 185 15.23 3.99 16.75
N PRO A 186 15.41 5.03 17.58
CA PRO A 186 15.87 4.88 18.97
C PRO A 186 15.01 3.94 19.82
N PHE A 187 13.71 3.87 19.53
CA PHE A 187 12.79 2.96 20.23
C PHE A 187 13.13 1.49 20.00
N PHE A 188 13.60 1.14 18.80
CA PHE A 188 13.89 -0.24 18.40
C PHE A 188 15.33 -0.68 18.64
N THR A 189 16.21 0.21 19.12
CA THR A 189 17.63 -0.11 19.34
C THR A 189 17.94 -0.62 20.74
N ARG A 190 16.96 -0.65 21.65
CA ARG A 190 17.14 -1.02 23.05
C ARG A 190 16.50 -2.37 23.32
N ASP A 191 17.28 -3.31 23.85
CA ASP A 191 16.74 -4.56 24.39
C ASP A 191 16.10 -4.25 25.76
N ARG A 192 14.77 -4.36 25.87
CA ARG A 192 14.07 -4.22 27.16
C ARG A 192 13.61 -5.60 27.61
N ILE A 193 13.93 -5.96 28.85
CA ILE A 193 13.56 -7.26 29.43
C ILE A 193 12.03 -7.42 29.44
N SER A 194 11.32 -6.33 29.70
CA SER A 194 9.85 -6.24 29.65
C SER A 194 9.26 -6.62 28.28
N ASP A 195 9.98 -6.41 27.19
CA ASP A 195 9.53 -6.80 25.86
C ASP A 195 9.50 -8.33 25.71
N PHE A 196 10.48 -9.06 26.27
CA PHE A 196 10.51 -10.53 26.21
C PHE A 196 9.35 -11.17 26.98
N GLU A 197 9.08 -10.69 28.20
CA GLU A 197 7.96 -11.19 29.02
C GLU A 197 6.60 -10.96 28.33
N LEU A 198 6.46 -9.84 27.60
CA LEU A 198 5.29 -9.55 26.79
C LEU A 198 5.09 -10.59 25.68
N PHE A 199 6.13 -10.87 24.90
CA PHE A 199 6.04 -11.86 23.81
C PHE A 199 5.80 -13.27 24.35
N ASP A 200 6.45 -13.66 25.45
CA ASP A 200 6.28 -14.97 26.08
C ASP A 200 4.83 -15.19 26.53
N ARG A 201 4.20 -14.19 27.17
CA ARG A 201 2.80 -14.28 27.60
C ARG A 201 1.83 -14.48 26.43
N HIS A 202 2.03 -13.74 25.33
CA HIS A 202 1.20 -13.90 24.14
C HIS A 202 1.45 -15.24 23.45
N ALA A 203 2.69 -15.72 23.45
CA ALA A 203 3.06 -17.02 22.89
C ALA A 203 2.42 -18.16 23.70
N ASP A 204 2.48 -18.09 25.03
CA ASP A 204 1.81 -19.05 25.92
C ASP A 204 0.30 -19.07 25.69
N THR A 205 -0.32 -17.91 25.48
CA THR A 205 -1.75 -17.80 25.15
C THR A 205 -2.06 -18.49 23.82
N ALA A 206 -1.27 -18.21 22.77
CA ALA A 206 -1.45 -18.86 21.47
C ALA A 206 -1.25 -20.38 21.55
N ILE A 207 -0.24 -20.86 22.27
CA ILE A 207 0.03 -22.29 22.49
C ILE A 207 -1.11 -22.95 23.27
N ALA A 208 -1.66 -22.29 24.29
CA ALA A 208 -2.79 -22.79 25.04
C ALA A 208 -4.04 -22.95 24.16
N LEU A 209 -4.33 -21.96 23.30
CA LEU A 209 -5.42 -22.03 22.34
C LEU A 209 -5.22 -23.16 21.32
N ILE A 210 -3.98 -23.37 20.85
CA ILE A 210 -3.64 -24.49 19.98
C ILE A 210 -3.99 -25.81 20.66
N LYS A 211 -3.46 -26.02 21.88
CA LYS A 211 -3.69 -27.25 22.66
C LYS A 211 -5.18 -27.49 22.88
N GLN A 212 -5.93 -26.47 23.28
CA GLN A 212 -7.36 -26.57 23.50
C GLN A 212 -8.11 -26.98 22.23
N ARG A 213 -7.82 -26.33 21.08
CA ARG A 213 -8.50 -26.64 19.82
C ARG A 213 -8.16 -28.03 19.32
N MET A 214 -6.90 -28.44 19.40
CA MET A 214 -6.47 -29.80 19.03
C MET A 214 -7.09 -30.88 19.92
N GLN A 215 -7.20 -30.64 21.24
CA GLN A 215 -7.88 -31.56 22.17
C GLN A 215 -9.37 -31.74 21.83
N SER A 216 -10.01 -30.70 21.28
CA SER A 216 -11.40 -30.78 20.79
C SER A 216 -11.55 -31.50 19.44
N GLY A 217 -10.46 -32.00 18.85
CA GLY A 217 -10.48 -32.71 17.57
C GLY A 217 -10.61 -31.82 16.33
N HIS A 218 -10.39 -30.51 16.48
CA HIS A 218 -10.53 -29.54 15.40
C HIS A 218 -9.18 -29.04 14.91
N ALA A 219 -9.08 -28.79 13.59
CA ALA A 219 -7.95 -28.08 13.02
C ALA A 219 -7.95 -26.59 13.41
N ILE A 220 -6.80 -25.95 13.24
CA ILE A 220 -6.59 -24.52 13.48
C ILE A 220 -6.15 -23.89 12.17
N ASP A 221 -6.67 -22.71 11.88
CA ASP A 221 -6.07 -21.83 10.89
C ASP A 221 -4.83 -21.17 11.52
N PHE A 222 -3.65 -21.68 11.16
CA PHE A 222 -2.38 -21.19 11.70
C PHE A 222 -2.10 -19.74 11.28
N GLN A 223 -2.59 -19.32 10.12
CA GLN A 223 -2.35 -17.99 9.59
C GLN A 223 -3.18 -16.94 10.37
N ASP A 224 -4.44 -17.25 10.67
CA ASP A 224 -5.28 -16.43 11.55
C ASP A 224 -4.71 -16.36 12.98
N LEU A 225 -4.29 -17.51 13.55
CA LEU A 225 -3.67 -17.55 14.88
C LEU A 225 -2.42 -16.66 14.95
N MET A 226 -1.50 -16.80 14.00
CA MET A 226 -0.26 -16.02 13.98
C MET A 226 -0.51 -14.55 13.72
N SER A 227 -1.52 -14.21 12.91
CA SER A 227 -1.96 -12.82 12.71
C SER A 227 -2.44 -12.21 14.02
N ARG A 228 -3.29 -12.90 14.78
CA ARG A 228 -3.79 -12.46 16.09
C ARG A 228 -2.68 -12.34 17.14
N PHE A 229 -1.76 -13.32 17.19
CA PHE A 229 -0.60 -13.26 18.07
C PHE A 229 0.28 -12.04 17.77
N THR A 230 0.57 -11.81 16.49
CA THR A 230 1.37 -10.67 16.05
C THR A 230 0.66 -9.36 16.37
N LEU A 231 -0.66 -9.30 16.15
CA LEU A 231 -1.45 -8.12 16.43
C LEU A 231 -1.48 -7.77 17.92
N ASP A 232 -1.79 -8.75 18.78
CA ASP A 232 -1.86 -8.54 20.23
C ASP A 232 -0.49 -8.17 20.81
N SER A 233 0.57 -8.85 20.36
CA SER A 233 1.94 -8.55 20.81
C SER A 233 2.40 -7.18 20.32
N ALA A 234 2.18 -6.86 19.04
CA ALA A 234 2.60 -5.58 18.47
C ALA A 234 1.79 -4.41 19.03
N SER A 235 0.48 -4.55 19.19
CA SER A 235 -0.34 -3.47 19.75
C SER A 235 0.05 -3.17 21.19
N GLU A 236 0.32 -4.21 21.99
CA GLU A 236 0.78 -4.02 23.36
C GLU A 236 2.19 -3.42 23.42
N PHE A 237 3.11 -3.90 22.58
CA PHE A 237 4.48 -3.36 22.51
C PHE A 237 4.53 -1.90 22.02
N LEU A 238 3.77 -1.57 20.97
CA LEU A 238 3.80 -0.25 20.34
C LEU A 238 2.96 0.77 21.10
N PHE A 239 1.81 0.36 21.62
CA PHE A 239 0.81 1.28 22.16
C PHE A 239 0.57 1.12 23.66
N GLY A 240 1.05 0.03 24.27
CA GLY A 240 0.70 -0.32 25.65
C GLY A 240 -0.71 -0.88 25.81
N HIS A 241 -1.42 -1.15 24.70
CA HIS A 241 -2.78 -1.67 24.69
C HIS A 241 -2.86 -2.94 23.85
N CYS A 242 -3.40 -4.02 24.42
CA CYS A 242 -3.67 -5.25 23.69
C CYS A 242 -5.04 -5.18 23.01
N VAL A 243 -5.12 -5.61 21.74
CA VAL A 243 -6.41 -5.75 21.03
C VAL A 243 -7.22 -6.90 21.63
N HIS A 244 -6.56 -7.90 22.22
CA HIS A 244 -7.14 -9.14 22.76
C HIS A 244 -7.81 -10.01 21.69
N SER A 245 -7.26 -9.96 20.48
CA SER A 245 -7.73 -10.72 19.31
C SER A 245 -7.52 -12.22 19.46
N LEU A 246 -6.49 -12.69 20.19
CA LEU A 246 -6.31 -14.12 20.50
C LEU A 246 -7.46 -14.66 21.36
N THR A 247 -7.80 -13.91 22.42
CA THR A 247 -8.84 -14.31 23.37
C THR A 247 -10.27 -14.08 22.84
N ALA A 248 -10.41 -13.41 21.70
CA ALA A 248 -11.70 -13.20 21.03
C ALA A 248 -12.24 -14.47 20.35
N GLY A 249 -11.44 -15.56 20.34
CA GLY A 249 -11.80 -16.86 19.80
C GLY A 249 -11.27 -17.05 18.37
N LEU A 250 -10.75 -18.26 18.11
CA LEU A 250 -10.28 -18.65 16.79
C LEU A 250 -11.44 -19.11 15.90
N PRO A 251 -11.42 -18.86 14.60
CA PRO A 251 -12.43 -19.38 13.67
C PRO A 251 -12.42 -20.91 13.67
N TYR A 252 -13.60 -21.52 13.55
CA TYR A 252 -13.71 -22.98 13.38
C TYR A 252 -13.58 -23.37 11.91
N PRO A 253 -13.02 -24.56 11.61
CA PRO A 253 -13.02 -25.09 10.25
C PRO A 253 -14.44 -25.20 9.68
N HIS A 254 -14.60 -24.95 8.38
CA HIS A 254 -15.89 -25.03 7.68
C HIS A 254 -16.57 -26.42 7.80
N ASN A 255 -15.80 -27.47 8.08
CA ASN A 255 -16.25 -28.84 8.22
C ASN A 255 -16.37 -29.32 9.68
N ALA A 256 -16.30 -28.41 10.67
CA ALA A 256 -16.46 -28.75 12.08
C ALA A 256 -17.86 -29.33 12.34
N SER A 257 -17.92 -30.53 12.94
CA SER A 257 -19.20 -31.20 13.24
C SER A 257 -19.99 -30.54 14.36
N TYR A 258 -19.30 -29.79 15.23
CA TYR A 258 -19.89 -29.01 16.30
C TYR A 258 -19.13 -27.71 16.47
N VAL A 259 -19.85 -26.59 16.41
CA VAL A 259 -19.34 -25.27 16.76
C VAL A 259 -20.08 -24.84 18.02
N PRO A 260 -19.38 -24.54 19.13
CA PRO A 260 -20.01 -23.99 20.32
C PRO A 260 -20.85 -22.75 19.97
N PRO A 261 -21.99 -22.51 20.64
CA PRO A 261 -22.76 -21.29 20.45
C PRO A 261 -21.88 -20.06 20.65
N ASP A 262 -22.09 -19.02 19.83
CA ASP A 262 -21.30 -17.79 19.92
C ASP A 262 -21.51 -17.14 21.30
N SER A 263 -20.47 -17.25 22.14
CA SER A 263 -20.40 -16.63 23.46
C SER A 263 -19.52 -15.38 23.43
N SER A 264 -19.37 -14.74 22.27
CA SER A 264 -18.55 -13.55 22.10
C SER A 264 -19.03 -12.43 23.01
N THR A 265 -18.10 -11.90 23.81
CA THR A 265 -18.35 -10.70 24.58
C THR A 265 -18.32 -9.48 23.65
N PRO A 266 -18.94 -8.34 24.01
CA PRO A 266 -18.80 -7.11 23.23
C PRO A 266 -17.35 -6.68 23.01
N GLN A 267 -16.43 -7.04 23.92
CA GLN A 267 -15.00 -6.81 23.76
C GLN A 267 -14.39 -7.75 22.72
N ALA A 268 -14.71 -9.05 22.77
CA ALA A 268 -14.28 -10.02 21.77
C ALA A 268 -14.76 -9.63 20.35
N ASN A 269 -16.00 -9.14 20.23
CA ASN A 269 -16.52 -8.66 18.96
C ASN A 269 -15.74 -7.46 18.41
N ARG A 270 -15.44 -6.47 19.25
CA ARG A 270 -14.59 -5.33 18.84
C ARG A 270 -13.18 -5.76 18.44
N ALA A 271 -12.58 -6.72 19.15
CA ALA A 271 -11.26 -7.25 18.82
C ALA A 271 -11.25 -7.99 17.47
N ASN A 272 -12.28 -8.82 17.22
CA ASN A 272 -12.48 -9.50 15.94
C ASN A 272 -12.72 -8.50 14.79
N ASP A 273 -13.55 -7.47 15.03
CA ASP A 273 -13.82 -6.41 14.07
C ASP A 273 -12.55 -5.63 13.73
N PHE A 274 -11.76 -5.25 14.73
CA PHE A 274 -10.48 -4.57 14.50
C PHE A 274 -9.52 -5.45 13.71
N ALA A 275 -9.31 -6.71 14.10
CA ALA A 275 -8.38 -7.61 13.41
C ALA A 275 -8.75 -7.81 11.94
N ARG A 276 -10.06 -8.02 11.67
CA ARG A 276 -10.59 -8.13 10.30
C ARG A 276 -10.42 -6.84 9.51
N ALA A 277 -10.83 -5.71 10.07
CA ALA A 277 -10.75 -4.41 9.39
C ALA A 277 -9.30 -4.01 9.10
N PHE A 278 -8.37 -4.31 10.02
CA PHE A 278 -6.95 -4.03 9.82
C PHE A 278 -6.36 -4.87 8.68
N LEU A 279 -6.66 -6.17 8.63
CA LEU A 279 -6.25 -7.04 7.53
C LEU A 279 -6.87 -6.59 6.20
N GLU A 280 -8.17 -6.31 6.19
CA GLU A 280 -8.88 -5.86 4.99
C GLU A 280 -8.30 -4.55 4.42
N ALA A 281 -7.97 -3.58 5.29
CA ALA A 281 -7.32 -2.35 4.88
C ALA A 281 -5.97 -2.61 4.18
N GLN A 282 -5.16 -3.54 4.71
CA GLN A 282 -3.88 -3.94 4.12
C GLN A 282 -4.05 -4.64 2.77
N GLU A 283 -5.02 -5.55 2.66
CA GLU A 283 -5.32 -6.24 1.41
C GLU A 283 -5.77 -5.28 0.32
N ILE A 284 -6.59 -4.27 0.66
CA ILE A 284 -7.04 -3.24 -0.28
C ILE A 284 -5.87 -2.45 -0.83
N ILE A 285 -4.99 -1.90 0.01
CA ILE A 285 -3.85 -1.10 -0.48
C ILE A 285 -2.82 -1.95 -1.24
N ALA A 286 -2.63 -3.21 -0.84
CA ALA A 286 -1.79 -4.16 -1.57
C ALA A 286 -2.37 -4.48 -2.96
N SER A 287 -3.70 -4.61 -3.06
CA SER A 287 -4.41 -4.77 -4.32
C SER A 287 -4.25 -3.55 -5.21
N ARG A 288 -4.41 -2.33 -4.66
CA ARG A 288 -4.24 -1.08 -5.42
C ARG A 288 -2.86 -0.96 -6.06
N GLU A 289 -1.78 -1.33 -5.35
CA GLU A 289 -0.42 -1.30 -5.91
C GLU A 289 -0.32 -2.17 -7.17
N ARG A 290 -0.89 -3.38 -7.12
CA ARG A 290 -0.83 -4.35 -8.22
C ARG A 290 -1.58 -3.91 -9.46
N PHE A 291 -2.68 -3.18 -9.29
CA PHE A 291 -3.38 -2.52 -10.40
C PHE A 291 -2.61 -1.31 -10.95
N GLY A 292 -1.55 -0.87 -10.28
CA GLY A 292 -0.71 0.22 -10.72
C GLY A 292 -1.52 1.50 -10.88
N TRP A 293 -1.27 2.25 -11.95
CA TRP A 293 -1.90 3.57 -12.13
C TRP A 293 -3.42 3.53 -12.41
N ILE A 294 -4.00 2.36 -12.70
CA ILE A 294 -5.45 2.22 -12.95
C ILE A 294 -6.27 1.78 -11.74
N TRP A 295 -5.63 1.58 -10.58
CA TRP A 295 -6.33 1.15 -9.36
C TRP A 295 -7.58 1.97 -9.02
N PRO A 296 -7.64 3.31 -9.25
CA PRO A 296 -8.82 4.09 -8.89
C PRO A 296 -10.08 3.64 -9.64
N LEU A 297 -9.95 3.08 -10.84
CA LEU A 297 -11.07 2.55 -11.62
C LEU A 297 -11.76 1.36 -10.93
N THR A 298 -11.08 0.68 -9.99
CA THR A 298 -11.69 -0.38 -9.19
C THR A 298 -12.53 0.15 -8.02
N GLU A 299 -12.55 1.47 -7.82
CA GLU A 299 -13.15 2.19 -6.69
C GLU A 299 -14.03 3.37 -7.16
N ILE A 300 -14.72 3.19 -8.28
CA ILE A 300 -15.66 4.19 -8.82
C ILE A 300 -16.85 4.40 -7.87
N MET A 301 -17.34 3.34 -7.23
CA MET A 301 -18.52 3.40 -6.35
C MET A 301 -18.20 3.88 -4.93
N GLY A 302 -16.93 3.89 -4.52
CA GLY A 302 -16.54 4.27 -3.16
C GLY A 302 -15.08 3.93 -2.87
N ASP A 303 -14.48 4.68 -1.95
CA ASP A 303 -13.17 4.33 -1.38
C ASP A 303 -13.31 3.08 -0.51
N LYS A 304 -12.68 1.99 -0.92
CA LYS A 304 -12.78 0.69 -0.23
C LYS A 304 -12.13 0.72 1.15
N THR A 305 -11.13 1.56 1.38
CA THR A 305 -10.46 1.64 2.69
C THR A 305 -11.27 2.40 3.74
N LYS A 306 -12.32 3.12 3.34
CA LYS A 306 -13.06 4.00 4.25
C LYS A 306 -13.74 3.27 5.41
N GLU A 307 -14.41 2.15 5.15
CA GLU A 307 -15.11 1.38 6.19
C GLU A 307 -14.13 0.67 7.13
N PRO A 308 -13.13 -0.08 6.62
CA PRO A 308 -12.14 -0.73 7.49
C PRO A 308 -11.34 0.29 8.32
N MET A 309 -10.91 1.39 7.71
CA MET A 309 -10.17 2.44 8.43
C MET A 309 -11.02 3.16 9.46
N LYS A 310 -12.34 3.20 9.33
CA LYS A 310 -13.20 3.74 10.38
C LYS A 310 -13.05 2.90 11.66
N ILE A 311 -13.14 1.57 11.55
CA ILE A 311 -13.00 0.65 12.69
C ILE A 311 -11.60 0.73 13.30
N VAL A 312 -10.57 0.79 12.45
CA VAL A 312 -9.18 0.93 12.90
C VAL A 312 -8.97 2.26 13.66
N ASN A 313 -9.46 3.37 13.11
CA ASN A 313 -9.35 4.69 13.74
C ASN A 313 -10.17 4.77 15.03
N ASP A 314 -11.36 4.19 15.09
CA ASP A 314 -12.20 4.17 16.30
C ASP A 314 -11.49 3.45 17.47
N TYR A 315 -10.57 2.52 17.18
CA TYR A 315 -9.71 1.88 18.19
C TYR A 315 -8.46 2.71 18.53
N LEU A 316 -7.77 3.28 17.54
CA LEU A 316 -6.50 3.98 17.73
C LEU A 316 -6.65 5.41 18.27
N ASP A 317 -7.69 6.14 17.84
CA ASP A 317 -7.89 7.55 18.20
C ASP A 317 -7.92 7.77 19.72
N PRO A 318 -8.64 6.98 20.54
CA PRO A 318 -8.61 7.13 22.00
C PRO A 318 -7.20 6.97 22.60
N ILE A 319 -6.44 5.98 22.12
CA ILE A 319 -5.09 5.68 22.60
C ILE A 319 -4.14 6.83 22.27
N ILE A 320 -4.22 7.36 21.05
CA ILE A 320 -3.42 8.51 20.63
C ILE A 320 -3.76 9.74 21.47
N GLN A 321 -5.05 10.00 21.72
CA GLN A 321 -5.47 11.15 22.53
C GLN A 321 -5.01 11.03 23.99
N GLU A 322 -5.04 9.83 24.56
CA GLU A 322 -4.51 9.56 25.90
C GLU A 322 -3.02 9.88 25.98
N ALA A 323 -2.21 9.38 25.03
CA ALA A 323 -0.78 9.63 24.98
C ALA A 323 -0.45 11.13 24.79
N ILE A 324 -1.18 11.84 23.92
CA ILE A 324 -1.02 13.29 23.75
C ILE A 324 -1.32 14.03 25.06
N THR A 325 -2.40 13.64 25.76
CA THR A 325 -2.80 14.28 27.02
C THR A 325 -1.77 14.04 28.11
N LYS A 326 -1.28 12.80 28.24
CA LYS A 326 -0.24 12.38 29.20
C LYS A 326 1.06 13.17 29.02
N ASN A 327 1.50 13.37 27.77
CA ASN A 327 2.76 14.05 27.48
C ASN A 327 2.68 15.59 27.54
N LYS A 328 1.50 16.20 27.36
CA LYS A 328 1.31 17.64 27.61
C LYS A 328 1.53 18.05 29.07
N VAL A 329 1.32 17.12 30.00
CA VAL A 329 1.41 17.38 31.46
C VAL A 329 2.84 17.20 32.00
N LYS A 330 3.71 16.45 31.31
CA LYS A 330 5.11 16.29 31.70
C LYS A 330 5.95 17.46 31.16
N PRO A 331 6.65 18.25 31.99
CA PRO A 331 7.55 19.28 31.50
C PRO A 331 8.67 18.62 30.68
N ILE A 332 8.92 19.18 29.48
CA ILE A 332 10.00 18.76 28.58
C ILE A 332 11.32 18.98 29.32
N SER A 333 11.94 17.92 29.83
CA SER A 333 13.33 17.97 30.24
C SER A 333 14.20 17.73 29.01
N ASP A 334 14.99 18.74 28.66
CA ASP A 334 15.70 18.86 27.38
C ASP A 334 16.81 17.82 27.12
N GLU A 335 16.93 16.73 27.89
CA GLU A 335 18.12 15.87 27.82
C GLU A 335 17.91 14.34 27.87
N LYS A 336 16.69 13.81 28.00
CA LYS A 336 16.51 12.35 27.93
C LYS A 336 16.37 11.86 26.48
N LYS A 337 17.52 11.60 25.84
CA LYS A 337 17.58 10.88 24.55
C LYS A 337 17.25 9.38 24.68
N GLU A 338 17.29 8.85 25.91
CA GLU A 338 17.09 7.42 26.17
C GLU A 338 15.62 7.10 26.40
N VAL A 339 15.16 6.01 25.78
CA VAL A 339 13.80 5.47 25.92
C VAL A 339 13.68 4.77 27.27
N GLU A 340 12.71 5.14 28.09
CA GLU A 340 12.52 4.56 29.43
C GLU A 340 11.91 3.14 29.37
N ASP A 341 12.15 2.33 30.41
CA ASP A 341 11.51 1.02 30.52
C ASP A 341 10.00 1.21 30.76
N GLY A 342 9.17 0.55 29.95
CA GLY A 342 7.71 0.79 29.92
C GLY A 342 7.23 2.01 29.12
N GLU A 343 8.11 2.78 28.46
CA GLU A 343 7.70 3.80 27.49
C GLU A 343 7.14 3.13 26.23
N THR A 344 5.96 3.56 25.75
CA THR A 344 5.36 3.06 24.50
C THR A 344 5.92 3.81 23.30
N LEU A 345 5.76 3.27 22.08
CA LEU A 345 6.22 3.96 20.88
C LEU A 345 5.48 5.29 20.69
N ILE A 346 4.16 5.33 20.95
CA ILE A 346 3.39 6.57 20.82
C ILE A 346 3.88 7.61 21.84
N ASP A 347 4.13 7.22 23.09
CA ASP A 347 4.67 8.14 24.10
C ASP A 347 6.01 8.75 23.64
N HIS A 348 6.90 7.91 23.12
CA HIS A 348 8.19 8.34 22.58
C HIS A 348 8.03 9.29 21.39
N LEU A 349 7.16 8.97 20.43
CA LEU A 349 6.92 9.80 19.25
C LEU A 349 6.32 11.16 19.62
N VAL A 350 5.30 11.19 20.48
CA VAL A 350 4.66 12.44 20.94
C VAL A 350 5.66 13.34 21.65
N ARG A 351 6.56 12.76 22.45
CA ARG A 351 7.63 13.49 23.14
C ARG A 351 8.65 14.10 22.17
N GLN A 352 9.11 13.33 21.18
CA GLN A 352 10.03 13.82 20.15
C GLN A 352 9.41 14.91 19.26
N SER A 353 8.11 14.81 19.04
CA SER A 353 7.40 15.69 18.11
C SER A 353 6.92 17.00 18.74
N SER A 354 6.61 17.00 20.03
CA SER A 354 6.16 18.21 20.76
C SER A 354 7.22 19.32 20.82
N GLY A 355 8.50 19.01 20.55
CA GLY A 355 9.58 20.00 20.42
C GLY A 355 9.70 20.65 19.03
N LYS A 356 9.08 20.10 17.98
CA LYS A 356 9.14 20.61 16.60
C LYS A 356 7.83 20.31 15.84
N CYS A 357 7.02 21.35 15.67
CA CYS A 357 5.76 21.40 14.89
C CYS A 357 4.56 20.61 15.42
N VAL A 358 3.56 21.37 15.87
CA VAL A 358 2.20 20.95 16.20
C VAL A 358 1.40 20.86 14.90
N GLU A 359 1.53 19.76 14.14
CA GLU A 359 0.62 19.44 13.03
C GLU A 359 0.55 17.91 12.76
N ILE A 360 0.54 17.10 13.83
CA ILE A 360 0.79 15.64 13.74
C ILE A 360 -0.48 14.79 13.88
N SER A 361 -1.65 15.39 14.00
CA SER A 361 -2.92 14.63 13.90
C SER A 361 -3.17 14.03 12.51
N LEU A 362 -2.46 14.49 11.48
CA LEU A 362 -2.55 13.99 10.10
C LEU A 362 -1.35 13.11 9.68
N GLU A 363 -0.30 13.03 10.48
CA GLU A 363 0.92 12.25 10.16
C GLU A 363 1.02 10.93 10.93
N LEU A 364 0.20 10.76 11.97
CA LEU A 364 0.00 9.50 12.70
C LEU A 364 -1.20 8.68 12.18
N LYS A 365 -1.92 9.19 11.17
CA LYS A 365 -3.01 8.51 10.46
C LYS A 365 -2.59 8.15 9.05
#